data_AF-A0A6B2C2G8-F1
#
_entry.id   AF-A0A6B2C2G8-F1
#
_cell.length_a   1.000
_cell.length_b   1.000
_cell.length_c   1.000
_cell.angle_alpha   90.00
_cell.angle_beta   90.00
_cell.angle_gamma   90.00
#
_symmetry.space_group_name_H-M   'P 1'
#
loop_
_entity.id
_entity.type
_entity.pdbx_description
1 polymer ?
#
loop_
_entity_poly.entity_id
_entity_poly.type
_entity_poly.pdbx_seq_one_letter_code
_entity_poly.pdbx_strand_id
1 'polypeptide(L)'
;MSSPPEKPKSTRREFLAGVAGAIVGLAVGAAAGSQAFPRKITETVTQTATQTVERTATVTQTVTQKVEVKPWLLEKWDEEHEIVIIGSGFAGLSAAIEAYDNGVKDVVILEKMPSYGGNSIINGGQMAVLSPEEGDSVDLFVRDMYVAGHYLNDLELCRKVASESRDAFNWLVSFGVEFPPELKIQAGGHSVRRTYQTKNITGRDIVVKLVEQVNKRGIPIRLEHKVTRIIREGLREGKVLGVEVEVKGKKIYIRARRALIIASGGFSRDIALRKAQWPLLDESFNSTNHPGATGEVLLAAEAIGAMLIQMDQI
;
A
#
# COMPACT_ATOMS: atom_id res chain seq x y z
N MET A 1 -11.56 58.25 -3.10
CA MET A 1 -11.46 57.43 -1.86
C MET A 1 -10.38 56.40 -2.09
N SER A 2 -9.19 56.61 -1.54
CA SER A 2 -8.07 55.66 -1.61
C SER A 2 -8.22 54.62 -0.50
N SER A 3 -8.18 53.34 -0.87
CA SER A 3 -8.19 52.21 0.06
C SER A 3 -7.02 52.31 1.07
N PRO A 4 -7.20 51.91 2.34
CA PRO A 4 -6.11 51.93 3.30
C PRO A 4 -5.05 50.87 2.95
N PRO A 5 -3.77 51.10 3.30
CA PRO A 5 -2.69 50.18 2.98
C PRO A 5 -2.87 48.84 3.72
N GLU A 6 -2.69 47.72 3.01
CA GLU A 6 -2.64 46.39 3.60
C GLU A 6 -1.50 46.31 4.62
N LYS A 7 -1.82 45.93 5.86
CA LYS A 7 -0.80 45.64 6.88
C LYS A 7 -0.05 44.35 6.49
N PRO A 8 1.28 44.29 6.67
CA PRO A 8 2.03 43.07 6.43
C PRO A 8 1.51 41.93 7.31
N LYS A 9 1.16 40.80 6.70
CA LYS A 9 0.74 39.59 7.41
C LYS A 9 1.97 39.00 8.11
N SER A 10 2.10 39.20 9.42
CA SER A 10 3.14 38.51 10.18
C SER A 10 2.91 37.00 10.11
N THR A 11 3.97 36.26 9.87
CA THR A 11 3.90 34.80 9.90
C THR A 11 3.62 34.33 11.32
N ARG A 12 2.97 33.17 11.50
CA ARG A 12 2.79 32.57 12.85
C ARG A 12 4.10 32.49 13.63
N ARG A 13 5.23 32.32 12.93
CA ARG A 13 6.59 32.28 13.48
C ARG A 13 7.03 33.64 14.04
N GLU A 14 6.79 34.73 13.32
CA GLU A 14 7.09 36.10 13.78
C GLU A 14 6.18 36.53 14.93
N PHE A 15 4.90 36.13 14.89
CA PHE A 15 3.96 36.37 15.99
C PHE A 15 4.42 35.66 17.28
N LEU A 16 4.78 34.37 17.19
CA LEU A 16 5.25 33.61 18.35
C LEU A 16 6.58 34.15 18.90
N ALA A 17 7.50 34.57 18.04
CA ALA A 17 8.75 35.22 18.45
C ALA A 17 8.50 36.57 19.15
N GLY A 18 7.52 37.36 18.67
CA GLY A 18 7.11 38.62 19.29
C GLY A 18 6.42 38.45 20.66
N VAL A 19 5.56 37.44 20.80
CA VAL A 19 4.90 37.09 22.08
C VAL A 19 5.92 36.63 23.12
N ALA A 20 6.91 35.83 22.71
CA ALA A 20 8.02 35.43 23.58
C ALA A 20 8.76 36.66 24.14
N GLY A 21 9.11 37.64 23.30
CA GLY A 21 9.77 38.88 23.74
C GLY A 21 8.93 39.73 24.70
N ALA A 22 7.61 39.79 24.49
CA ALA A 22 6.70 40.56 25.36
C ALA A 22 6.53 39.97 26.77
N ILE A 23 6.53 38.63 26.90
CA ILE A 23 6.42 37.94 28.19
C ILE A 23 7.66 38.16 29.05
N VAL A 24 8.86 38.21 28.44
CA VAL A 24 10.11 38.52 29.17
C VAL A 24 10.09 39.94 29.75
N GLY A 25 9.57 40.93 29.01
CA GLY A 25 9.49 42.32 29.46
C GLY A 25 8.54 42.55 30.65
N LEU A 26 7.40 41.85 30.67
CA LEU A 26 6.39 41.98 31.73
C LEU A 26 6.81 41.32 33.05
N ALA A 27 7.53 40.20 32.99
CA ALA A 27 7.96 39.48 34.19
C ALA A 27 9.08 40.20 34.96
N VAL A 28 9.96 40.93 34.26
CA VAL A 28 11.05 41.71 34.88
C VAL A 28 10.53 43.04 35.46
N GLY A 29 9.53 43.66 34.82
CA GLY A 29 8.95 44.93 35.29
C GLY A 29 8.16 44.80 36.61
N ALA A 30 7.49 43.67 36.85
CA ALA A 30 6.70 43.47 38.06
C ALA A 30 7.55 43.22 39.32
N ALA A 31 8.78 42.74 39.19
CA ALA A 31 9.66 42.44 40.33
C ALA A 31 10.44 43.68 40.84
N ALA A 32 10.65 44.70 40.00
CA ALA A 32 11.47 45.87 40.34
C ALA A 32 10.68 46.99 41.07
N GLY A 33 9.34 46.91 41.13
CA GLY A 33 8.49 48.05 41.48
C GLY A 33 7.85 48.08 42.88
N SER A 34 7.94 47.03 43.70
CA SER A 34 7.22 47.02 44.99
C SER A 34 8.14 46.82 46.20
N GLN A 35 8.39 47.88 46.96
CA GLN A 35 8.96 47.79 48.31
C GLN A 35 7.97 47.27 49.38
N ALA A 36 6.78 46.80 48.97
CA ALA A 36 5.66 46.47 49.87
C ALA A 36 5.40 44.96 50.07
N PHE A 37 6.20 44.07 49.48
CA PHE A 37 5.96 42.61 49.56
C PHE A 37 6.98 41.87 50.44
N PRO A 38 6.56 40.84 51.21
CA PRO A 38 7.46 39.94 51.92
C PRO A 38 8.51 39.31 50.99
N ARG A 39 9.77 39.29 51.42
CA ARG A 39 10.93 38.78 50.66
C ARG A 39 10.71 37.43 49.99
N LYS A 40 10.00 36.53 50.67
CA LYS A 40 9.65 35.18 50.18
C LYS A 40 8.74 35.18 48.95
N ILE A 41 7.86 36.18 48.83
CA ILE A 41 6.97 36.35 47.66
C ILE A 41 7.80 36.87 46.48
N THR A 42 8.68 37.86 46.71
CA THR A 42 9.58 38.40 45.68
C THR A 42 10.50 37.32 45.10
N GLU A 43 11.08 36.46 45.96
CA GLU A 43 11.92 35.33 45.53
C GLU A 43 11.14 34.31 44.69
N THR A 44 9.91 33.97 45.09
CA THR A 44 9.06 33.02 44.36
C THR A 44 8.65 33.57 42.99
N VAL A 45 8.27 34.85 42.92
CA VAL A 45 7.91 35.52 41.66
C VAL A 45 9.12 35.58 40.73
N THR A 46 10.30 35.90 41.26
CA THR A 46 11.55 35.95 40.49
C THR A 46 11.92 34.57 39.93
N GLN A 47 11.86 33.51 40.75
CA GLN A 47 12.11 32.14 40.29
C GLN A 47 11.12 31.69 39.20
N THR A 48 9.83 32.00 39.40
CA THR A 48 8.78 31.65 38.42
C THR A 48 8.98 32.40 37.10
N ALA A 49 9.35 33.67 37.16
CA ALA A 49 9.71 34.46 35.99
C ALA A 49 10.90 33.86 35.23
N THR A 50 12.00 33.54 35.92
CA THR A 50 13.20 32.95 35.30
C THR A 50 12.89 31.62 34.63
N GLN A 51 12.15 30.72 35.30
CA GLN A 51 11.75 29.43 34.71
C GLN A 51 10.85 29.61 33.47
N THR A 52 9.99 30.63 33.46
CA THR A 52 9.11 30.93 32.32
C THR A 52 9.93 31.42 31.13
N VAL A 53 10.95 32.26 31.36
CA VAL A 53 11.87 32.74 30.32
C VAL A 53 12.67 31.57 29.72
N GLU A 54 13.24 30.70 30.56
CA GLU A 54 14.01 29.53 30.10
C GLU A 54 13.17 28.57 29.26
N ARG A 55 11.94 28.27 29.69
CA ARG A 55 11.00 27.43 28.93
C ARG A 55 10.63 28.06 27.60
N THR A 56 10.41 29.38 27.59
CA THR A 56 10.07 30.12 26.37
C THR A 56 11.24 30.14 25.38
N ALA A 57 12.47 30.32 25.87
CA ALA A 57 13.69 30.23 25.05
C ALA A 57 13.86 28.83 24.45
N THR A 58 13.63 27.77 25.24
CA THR A 58 13.69 26.37 24.80
C THR A 58 12.66 26.06 23.71
N VAL A 59 11.41 26.53 23.88
CA VAL A 59 10.35 26.38 22.86
C VAL A 59 10.72 27.15 21.61
N THR A 60 11.21 28.38 21.74
CA THR A 60 11.62 29.20 20.61
C THR A 60 12.76 28.55 19.83
N GLN A 61 13.77 28.02 20.51
CA GLN A 61 14.89 27.32 19.88
C GLN A 61 14.43 26.07 19.14
N THR A 62 13.55 25.27 19.75
CA THR A 62 12.96 24.07 19.13
C THR A 62 12.14 24.43 17.88
N VAL A 63 11.30 25.46 17.94
CA VAL A 63 10.41 25.86 16.83
C VAL A 63 11.14 26.62 15.73
N THR A 64 12.28 27.27 16.05
CA THR A 64 13.09 28.01 15.07
C THR A 64 14.17 27.17 14.40
N GLN A 65 14.44 25.96 14.91
CA GLN A 65 15.39 25.04 14.31
C GLN A 65 14.98 24.79 12.85
N LYS A 66 15.82 25.22 11.91
CA LYS A 66 15.63 24.88 10.49
C LYS A 66 15.87 23.38 10.37
N VAL A 67 14.79 22.61 10.27
CA VAL A 67 14.89 21.23 9.82
C VAL A 67 15.28 21.28 8.35
N GLU A 68 16.50 20.85 8.05
CA GLU A 68 16.92 20.63 6.68
C GLU A 68 16.15 19.41 6.17
N VAL A 69 15.03 19.67 5.48
CA VAL A 69 14.26 18.62 4.83
C VAL A 69 15.09 18.17 3.64
N LYS A 70 15.85 17.07 3.80
CA LYS A 70 16.42 16.38 2.64
C LYS A 70 15.28 16.16 1.62
N PRO A 71 15.45 16.55 0.35
CA PRO A 71 14.42 16.32 -0.65
C PRO A 71 14.02 14.84 -0.59
N TRP A 72 12.72 14.57 -0.54
CA TRP A 72 12.17 13.22 -0.76
C TRP A 72 12.47 12.71 -2.18
N LEU A 73 13.00 13.58 -3.04
CA LEU A 73 13.37 13.31 -4.41
C LEU A 73 14.69 12.56 -4.46
N LEU A 74 14.57 11.33 -4.93
CA LEU A 74 15.68 10.50 -5.35
C LEU A 74 16.58 11.27 -6.34
N GLU A 75 17.89 11.29 -6.08
CA GLU A 75 18.85 11.99 -6.95
C GLU A 75 19.18 11.18 -8.22
N LYS A 76 19.07 9.86 -8.18
CA LYS A 76 19.47 8.97 -9.26
C LYS A 76 18.67 7.67 -9.28
N TRP A 77 18.27 7.24 -10.48
CA TRP A 77 17.74 5.90 -10.76
C TRP A 77 18.88 4.95 -11.16
N ASP A 78 18.86 3.73 -10.65
CA ASP A 78 19.83 2.69 -11.03
C ASP A 78 19.43 1.99 -12.33
N GLU A 79 18.13 1.87 -12.57
CA GLU A 79 17.55 1.31 -13.78
C GLU A 79 16.13 1.84 -14.05
N GLU A 80 15.64 1.64 -15.27
CA GLU A 80 14.32 2.12 -15.69
C GLU A 80 13.61 1.11 -16.58
N HIS A 81 12.31 0.90 -16.35
CA HIS A 81 11.43 0.05 -17.17
C HIS A 81 10.15 0.80 -17.57
N GLU A 82 9.48 0.43 -18.67
CA GLU A 82 8.17 1.05 -18.99
C GLU A 82 7.10 0.67 -17.97
N ILE A 83 7.01 -0.62 -17.63
CA ILE A 83 6.12 -1.13 -16.59
C ILE A 83 6.91 -1.96 -15.58
N VAL A 84 6.70 -1.65 -14.30
CA VAL A 84 7.22 -2.42 -13.17
C VAL A 84 6.03 -3.08 -12.46
N ILE A 85 6.09 -4.39 -12.28
CA ILE A 85 5.04 -5.19 -11.62
C ILE A 85 5.62 -5.75 -10.32
N ILE A 86 4.90 -5.58 -9.21
CA ILE A 86 5.33 -6.05 -7.89
C ILE A 86 4.54 -7.31 -7.53
N GLY A 87 5.20 -8.47 -7.55
CA GLY A 87 4.63 -9.77 -7.21
C GLY A 87 4.45 -10.69 -8.42
N SER A 88 4.75 -11.97 -8.25
CA SER A 88 4.73 -12.99 -9.30
C SER A 88 3.60 -14.03 -9.16
N GLY A 89 2.51 -13.67 -8.49
CA GLY A 89 1.28 -14.48 -8.43
C GLY A 89 0.46 -14.40 -9.73
N PHE A 90 -0.76 -14.94 -9.72
CA PHE A 90 -1.66 -14.90 -10.88
C PHE A 90 -1.84 -13.49 -11.44
N ALA A 91 -2.12 -12.50 -10.57
CA ALA A 91 -2.33 -11.12 -10.99
C ALA A 91 -1.11 -10.52 -11.69
N GLY A 92 0.09 -10.71 -11.12
CA GLY A 92 1.32 -10.11 -11.66
C GLY A 92 1.76 -10.75 -12.98
N LEU A 93 1.69 -12.09 -13.06
CA LEU A 93 2.00 -12.81 -14.29
C LEU A 93 1.01 -12.49 -15.40
N SER A 94 -0.30 -12.44 -15.09
CA SER A 94 -1.31 -12.08 -16.08
C SER A 94 -1.16 -10.65 -16.56
N ALA A 95 -0.93 -9.69 -15.64
CA ALA A 95 -0.69 -8.29 -15.99
C ALA A 95 0.54 -8.13 -16.91
N ALA A 96 1.60 -8.90 -16.68
CA ALA A 96 2.80 -8.85 -17.51
C ALA A 96 2.54 -9.34 -18.94
N ILE A 97 1.83 -10.46 -19.07
CA ILE A 97 1.46 -11.03 -20.38
C ILE A 97 0.57 -10.04 -21.14
N GLU A 98 -0.49 -9.54 -20.50
CA GLU A 98 -1.42 -8.58 -21.09
C GLU A 98 -0.72 -7.29 -21.52
N ALA A 99 0.14 -6.72 -20.66
CA ALA A 99 0.90 -5.52 -21.01
C ALA A 99 1.78 -5.72 -22.25
N TYR A 100 2.45 -6.87 -22.34
CA TYR A 100 3.33 -7.19 -23.46
C TYR A 100 2.57 -7.43 -24.77
N ASP A 101 1.45 -8.14 -24.69
CA ASP A 101 0.59 -8.45 -25.84
C ASP A 101 -0.10 -7.18 -26.37
N ASN A 102 -0.32 -6.19 -25.49
CA ASN A 102 -0.79 -4.84 -25.85
C ASN A 102 0.35 -3.88 -26.25
N GLY A 103 1.56 -4.39 -26.51
CA GLY A 103 2.63 -3.65 -27.17
C GLY A 103 3.70 -3.04 -26.27
N VAL A 104 3.59 -3.17 -24.94
CA VAL A 104 4.65 -2.71 -24.02
C VAL A 104 5.75 -3.77 -23.93
N LYS A 105 6.88 -3.54 -24.60
CA LYS A 105 7.94 -4.55 -24.70
C LYS A 105 8.93 -4.56 -23.54
N ASP A 106 8.92 -3.52 -22.72
CA ASP A 106 9.79 -3.37 -21.55
C ASP A 106 8.99 -3.46 -20.25
N VAL A 107 8.84 -4.68 -19.76
CA VAL A 107 8.10 -5.04 -18.55
C VAL A 107 9.02 -5.82 -17.63
N VAL A 108 9.01 -5.53 -16.33
CA VAL A 108 9.73 -6.32 -15.32
C VAL A 108 8.79 -6.73 -14.19
N ILE A 109 8.94 -7.97 -13.72
CA ILE A 109 8.26 -8.47 -12.52
C ILE A 109 9.28 -8.56 -11.39
N LEU A 110 8.98 -7.95 -10.25
CA LEU A 110 9.79 -8.02 -9.03
C LEU A 110 9.13 -8.97 -8.04
N GLU A 111 9.88 -9.97 -7.58
CA GLU A 111 9.44 -10.96 -6.61
C GLU A 111 10.42 -10.95 -5.44
N LYS A 112 9.90 -10.77 -4.22
CA LYS A 112 10.75 -10.69 -3.02
C LYS A 112 11.28 -12.06 -2.60
N MET A 113 10.57 -13.12 -2.96
CA MET A 113 10.89 -14.49 -2.56
C MET A 113 11.93 -15.11 -3.49
N PRO A 114 12.63 -16.18 -3.06
CA PRO A 114 13.56 -16.92 -3.91
C PRO A 114 12.84 -17.81 -4.95
N SER A 115 11.51 -17.80 -4.96
CA SER A 115 10.68 -18.53 -5.93
C SER A 115 9.45 -17.70 -6.29
N TYR A 116 8.91 -17.93 -7.48
CA TYR A 116 7.71 -17.25 -7.97
C TYR A 116 6.41 -17.89 -7.45
N GLY A 117 5.31 -17.15 -7.57
CA GLY A 117 3.95 -17.68 -7.47
C GLY A 117 3.17 -17.36 -6.19
N GLY A 118 3.84 -17.14 -5.05
CA GLY A 118 3.17 -16.77 -3.78
C GLY A 118 2.01 -17.71 -3.39
N ASN A 119 0.89 -17.17 -2.92
CA ASN A 119 -0.31 -17.98 -2.63
C ASN A 119 -0.92 -18.62 -3.90
N SER A 120 -0.68 -18.02 -5.07
CA SER A 120 -1.21 -18.51 -6.33
C SER A 120 -0.66 -19.88 -6.72
N ILE A 121 0.55 -20.26 -6.29
CA ILE A 121 1.12 -21.57 -6.63
C ILE A 121 0.65 -22.68 -5.67
N ILE A 122 0.22 -22.35 -4.44
CA ILE A 122 -0.11 -23.33 -3.39
C ILE A 122 -1.61 -23.53 -3.15
N ASN A 123 -2.49 -22.74 -3.77
CA ASN A 123 -3.94 -22.94 -3.63
C ASN A 123 -4.43 -24.21 -4.34
N GLY A 124 -5.70 -24.58 -4.14
CA GLY A 124 -6.33 -25.80 -4.68
C GLY A 124 -6.65 -25.78 -6.18
N GLY A 125 -6.15 -24.82 -6.97
CA GLY A 125 -6.34 -24.80 -8.43
C GLY A 125 -7.80 -24.58 -8.85
N GLN A 126 -8.58 -23.89 -8.01
CA GLN A 126 -10.00 -23.67 -8.25
C GLN A 126 -10.23 -22.32 -8.93
N MET A 127 -11.15 -22.29 -9.90
CA MET A 127 -11.58 -21.07 -10.57
C MET A 127 -13.10 -21.09 -10.74
N ALA A 128 -13.77 -20.06 -10.23
CA ALA A 128 -15.18 -19.86 -10.47
C ALA A 128 -15.39 -19.23 -11.86
N VAL A 129 -16.21 -19.86 -12.70
CA VAL A 129 -16.41 -19.49 -14.10
C VAL A 129 -17.89 -19.54 -14.45
N LEU A 130 -18.42 -18.45 -15.00
CA LEU A 130 -19.80 -18.36 -15.47
C LEU A 130 -20.17 -19.60 -16.29
N SER A 131 -21.19 -20.32 -15.83
CA SER A 131 -21.58 -21.65 -16.36
C SER A 131 -23.05 -21.69 -16.80
N PRO A 132 -23.44 -21.01 -17.90
CA PRO A 132 -24.84 -20.98 -18.36
C PRO A 132 -25.45 -22.37 -18.57
N GLU A 133 -24.63 -23.36 -18.88
CA GLU A 133 -25.04 -24.77 -19.01
C GLU A 133 -25.59 -25.41 -17.73
N GLU A 134 -25.35 -24.80 -16.56
CA GLU A 134 -25.90 -25.21 -15.26
C GLU A 134 -27.07 -24.32 -14.82
N GLY A 135 -27.59 -23.47 -15.72
CA GLY A 135 -28.59 -22.45 -15.38
C GLY A 135 -28.01 -21.22 -14.70
N ASP A 136 -26.70 -20.96 -14.86
CA ASP A 136 -26.03 -19.81 -14.28
C ASP A 136 -26.32 -18.51 -15.07
N SER A 137 -26.10 -17.37 -14.42
CA SER A 137 -26.13 -16.05 -15.06
C SER A 137 -25.18 -15.09 -14.36
N VAL A 138 -24.81 -14.00 -15.03
CA VAL A 138 -23.98 -12.96 -14.42
C VAL A 138 -24.62 -12.43 -13.14
N ASP A 139 -25.92 -12.17 -13.14
CA ASP A 139 -26.61 -11.64 -11.96
C ASP A 139 -26.70 -12.67 -10.83
N LEU A 140 -26.87 -13.96 -11.13
CA LEU A 140 -26.83 -15.02 -10.13
C LEU A 140 -25.43 -15.14 -9.49
N PHE A 141 -24.38 -15.08 -10.31
CA PHE A 141 -23.00 -15.13 -9.82
C PHE A 141 -22.66 -13.88 -9.00
N VAL A 142 -23.06 -12.69 -9.44
CA VAL A 142 -22.92 -11.44 -8.66
C VAL A 142 -23.67 -11.53 -7.33
N ARG A 143 -24.91 -12.04 -7.34
CA ARG A 143 -25.70 -12.22 -6.12
C ARG A 143 -24.98 -13.13 -5.12
N ASP A 144 -24.47 -14.27 -5.59
CA ASP A 144 -23.76 -15.23 -4.73
C ASP A 144 -22.50 -14.59 -4.10
N MET A 145 -21.71 -13.84 -4.88
CA MET A 145 -20.56 -13.08 -4.35
C MET A 145 -20.98 -12.02 -3.34
N TYR A 146 -22.04 -11.27 -3.64
CA TYR A 146 -22.50 -10.15 -2.80
C TYR A 146 -23.06 -10.63 -1.46
N VAL A 147 -23.83 -11.72 -1.46
CA VAL A 147 -24.32 -12.35 -0.22
C VAL A 147 -23.15 -12.92 0.58
N ALA A 148 -22.22 -13.63 -0.09
CA ALA A 148 -21.07 -14.24 0.59
C ALA A 148 -20.12 -13.20 1.20
N GLY A 149 -19.94 -12.04 0.57
CA GLY A 149 -19.15 -10.93 1.10
C GLY A 149 -19.93 -9.98 2.02
N HIS A 150 -21.03 -10.47 2.62
CA HIS A 150 -21.84 -9.71 3.58
C HIS A 150 -22.33 -8.36 3.06
N TYR A 151 -22.60 -8.27 1.76
CA TYR A 151 -23.09 -7.08 1.08
C TYR A 151 -22.10 -5.90 1.08
N LEU A 152 -20.82 -6.17 1.36
CA LEU A 152 -19.74 -5.18 1.40
C LEU A 152 -19.00 -5.04 0.07
N ASN A 153 -19.16 -5.99 -0.85
CA ASN A 153 -18.44 -5.99 -2.12
C ASN A 153 -18.83 -4.79 -2.99
N ASP A 154 -17.88 -4.30 -3.78
CA ASP A 154 -18.17 -3.42 -4.90
C ASP A 154 -18.88 -4.21 -6.01
N LEU A 155 -20.12 -3.81 -6.34
CA LEU A 155 -20.96 -4.52 -7.30
C LEU A 155 -20.43 -4.42 -8.74
N GLU A 156 -19.73 -3.35 -9.11
CA GLU A 156 -19.13 -3.22 -10.44
C GLU A 156 -17.96 -4.19 -10.59
N LEU A 157 -17.12 -4.32 -9.55
CA LEU A 157 -16.02 -5.30 -9.53
C LEU A 157 -16.56 -6.74 -9.53
N CYS A 158 -17.61 -7.04 -8.74
CA CYS A 158 -18.29 -8.33 -8.79
C CYS A 158 -18.83 -8.63 -10.19
N ARG A 159 -19.47 -7.65 -10.84
CA ARG A 159 -19.99 -7.83 -12.20
C ARG A 159 -18.87 -8.10 -13.20
N LYS A 160 -17.75 -7.38 -13.11
CA LYS A 160 -16.57 -7.60 -13.94
C LYS A 160 -16.02 -9.02 -13.79
N VAL A 161 -15.84 -9.49 -12.55
CA VAL A 161 -15.41 -10.87 -12.27
C VAL A 161 -16.37 -11.88 -12.89
N ALA A 162 -17.68 -11.72 -12.68
CA ALA A 162 -18.67 -12.64 -13.20
C ALA A 162 -18.70 -12.67 -14.74
N SER A 163 -18.72 -11.50 -15.39
CA SER A 163 -18.84 -11.40 -16.85
C SER A 163 -17.57 -11.82 -17.59
N GLU A 164 -16.38 -11.55 -17.04
CA GLU A 164 -15.10 -11.83 -17.70
C GLU A 164 -14.52 -13.21 -17.31
N SER A 165 -15.13 -13.91 -16.34
CA SER A 165 -14.62 -15.19 -15.84
C SER A 165 -14.45 -16.26 -16.93
N ARG A 166 -15.37 -16.32 -17.91
CA ARG A 166 -15.30 -17.28 -19.02
C ARG A 166 -14.15 -16.97 -19.97
N ASP A 167 -13.91 -15.70 -20.27
CA ASP A 167 -12.81 -15.28 -21.13
C ASP A 167 -11.47 -15.56 -20.47
N ALA A 168 -11.34 -15.25 -19.18
CA ALA A 168 -10.15 -15.58 -18.39
C ALA A 168 -9.89 -17.10 -18.33
N PHE A 169 -10.95 -17.91 -18.17
CA PHE A 169 -10.85 -19.37 -18.21
C PHE A 169 -10.34 -19.87 -19.56
N ASN A 170 -10.96 -19.41 -20.66
CA ASN A 170 -10.56 -19.79 -22.02
C ASN A 170 -9.12 -19.34 -22.34
N TRP A 171 -8.70 -18.19 -21.83
CA TRP A 171 -7.34 -17.70 -21.96
C TRP A 171 -6.33 -18.61 -21.27
N LEU A 172 -6.61 -19.06 -20.03
CA LEU A 172 -5.77 -20.06 -19.36
C LEU A 172 -5.73 -21.39 -20.10
N VAL A 173 -6.87 -21.87 -20.62
CA VAL A 173 -6.93 -23.07 -21.47
C VAL A 173 -6.08 -22.91 -22.74
N SER A 174 -6.07 -21.72 -23.35
CA SER A 174 -5.24 -21.42 -24.53
C SER A 174 -3.73 -21.51 -24.24
N PHE A 175 -3.34 -21.35 -22.97
CA PHE A 175 -1.95 -21.55 -22.52
C PHE A 175 -1.63 -22.99 -22.11
N GLY A 176 -2.59 -23.90 -22.23
CA GLY A 176 -2.44 -25.31 -21.91
C GLY A 176 -2.71 -25.65 -20.45
N VAL A 177 -3.46 -24.82 -19.72
CA VAL A 177 -3.99 -25.22 -18.40
C VAL A 177 -5.14 -26.20 -18.61
N GLU A 178 -5.06 -27.36 -17.95
CA GLU A 178 -6.08 -28.40 -18.04
C GLU A 178 -7.10 -28.29 -16.90
N PHE A 179 -8.38 -28.16 -17.25
CA PHE A 179 -9.53 -28.20 -16.32
C PHE A 179 -10.47 -29.35 -16.72
N PRO A 180 -10.25 -30.58 -16.23
CA PRO A 180 -11.10 -31.72 -16.57
C PRO A 180 -12.57 -31.49 -16.14
N PRO A 181 -13.57 -31.65 -17.04
CA PRO A 181 -14.97 -31.37 -16.74
C PRO A 181 -15.53 -32.16 -15.53
N GLU A 182 -15.04 -33.36 -15.30
CA GLU A 182 -15.42 -34.23 -14.18
C GLU A 182 -14.98 -33.70 -12.81
N LEU A 183 -14.02 -32.78 -12.77
CA LEU A 183 -13.57 -32.12 -11.54
C LEU A 183 -14.33 -30.83 -11.23
N LYS A 184 -15.35 -30.48 -12.01
CA LYS A 184 -16.22 -29.33 -11.76
C LYS A 184 -17.11 -29.58 -10.54
N ILE A 185 -17.07 -28.67 -9.57
CA ILE A 185 -17.76 -28.82 -8.27
C ILE A 185 -18.73 -27.68 -7.96
N GLN A 186 -19.59 -27.91 -6.97
CA GLN A 186 -20.35 -26.86 -6.29
C GLN A 186 -19.57 -26.39 -5.06
N ALA A 187 -18.95 -25.22 -5.14
CA ALA A 187 -18.29 -24.62 -3.98
C ALA A 187 -19.32 -24.00 -3.02
N GLY A 188 -18.97 -23.89 -1.73
CA GLY A 188 -19.82 -23.25 -0.73
C GLY A 188 -20.14 -21.80 -1.09
N GLY A 189 -21.39 -21.37 -0.89
CA GLY A 189 -21.86 -20.04 -1.26
C GLY A 189 -22.30 -19.89 -2.72
N HIS A 190 -22.07 -20.90 -3.58
CA HIS A 190 -22.51 -20.87 -4.97
C HIS A 190 -23.88 -21.55 -5.13
N SER A 191 -24.77 -20.93 -5.88
CA SER A 191 -26.10 -21.45 -6.19
C SER A 191 -26.11 -22.56 -7.24
N VAL A 192 -25.06 -22.62 -8.07
CA VAL A 192 -24.88 -23.65 -9.10
C VAL A 192 -23.43 -24.15 -9.11
N ARG A 193 -23.18 -25.28 -9.77
CA ARG A 193 -21.83 -25.78 -10.04
C ARG A 193 -21.13 -24.87 -11.04
N ARG A 194 -20.23 -24.02 -10.57
CA ARG A 194 -19.45 -23.12 -11.45
C ARG A 194 -17.95 -23.10 -11.14
N THR A 195 -17.48 -23.98 -10.27
CA THR A 195 -16.07 -24.01 -9.85
C THR A 195 -15.35 -25.12 -10.59
N TYR A 196 -14.45 -24.73 -11.49
CA TYR A 196 -13.55 -25.61 -12.24
C TYR A 196 -12.29 -25.83 -11.41
N GLN A 197 -11.73 -27.04 -11.50
CA GLN A 197 -10.48 -27.39 -10.81
C GLN A 197 -9.44 -27.83 -11.84
N THR A 198 -8.19 -27.43 -11.61
CA THR A 198 -7.09 -27.92 -12.43
C THR A 198 -6.92 -29.43 -12.28
N LYS A 199 -6.33 -30.08 -13.27
CA LYS A 199 -6.11 -31.53 -13.32
C LYS A 199 -5.47 -32.10 -12.04
N ASN A 200 -4.50 -31.40 -11.46
CA ASN A 200 -3.83 -31.84 -10.24
C ASN A 200 -4.36 -31.12 -8.98
N ILE A 201 -5.46 -30.36 -9.09
CA ILE A 201 -6.13 -29.63 -7.99
C ILE A 201 -5.11 -28.74 -7.26
N THR A 202 -4.32 -28.02 -8.04
CA THR A 202 -3.29 -27.11 -7.54
C THR A 202 -3.16 -25.89 -8.42
N GLY A 203 -2.92 -24.74 -7.79
CA GLY A 203 -2.61 -23.49 -8.47
C GLY A 203 -1.31 -23.54 -9.25
N ARG A 204 -0.42 -24.50 -8.94
CA ARG A 204 0.81 -24.76 -9.71
C ARG A 204 0.54 -25.01 -11.19
N ASP A 205 -0.53 -25.73 -11.51
CA ASP A 205 -0.90 -26.02 -12.91
C ASP A 205 -1.18 -24.74 -13.71
N ILE A 206 -1.65 -23.68 -13.06
CA ILE A 206 -1.87 -22.37 -13.68
C ILE A 206 -0.56 -21.56 -13.68
N VAL A 207 0.12 -21.44 -12.53
CA VAL A 207 1.32 -20.59 -12.40
C VAL A 207 2.42 -21.03 -13.36
N VAL A 208 2.67 -22.34 -13.50
CA VAL A 208 3.71 -22.84 -14.41
C VAL A 208 3.41 -22.43 -15.85
N LYS A 209 2.15 -22.52 -16.30
CA LYS A 209 1.75 -22.10 -17.64
C LYS A 209 1.88 -20.59 -17.85
N LEU A 210 1.52 -19.78 -16.85
CA LEU A 210 1.75 -18.34 -16.93
C LEU A 210 3.24 -17.98 -16.98
N VAL A 211 4.09 -18.65 -16.19
CA VAL A 211 5.55 -18.43 -16.23
C VAL A 211 6.14 -18.86 -17.58
N GLU A 212 5.68 -19.97 -18.17
CA GLU A 212 6.06 -20.37 -19.52
C GLU A 212 5.74 -19.25 -20.54
N GLN A 213 4.57 -18.61 -20.41
CA GLN A 213 4.15 -17.51 -21.30
C GLN A 213 4.94 -16.21 -21.09
N VAL A 214 5.25 -15.86 -19.85
CA VAL A 214 6.12 -14.73 -19.50
C VAL A 214 7.52 -14.94 -20.07
N ASN A 215 8.09 -16.15 -19.91
CA ASN A 215 9.42 -16.48 -20.43
C ASN A 215 9.46 -16.47 -21.97
N LYS A 216 8.43 -16.97 -22.66
CA LYS A 216 8.30 -16.89 -24.13
C LYS A 216 8.33 -15.46 -24.66
N ARG A 217 7.88 -14.49 -23.86
CA ARG A 217 7.87 -13.05 -24.20
C ARG A 217 9.17 -12.34 -23.80
N GLY A 218 10.11 -13.04 -23.16
CA GLY A 218 11.36 -12.47 -22.68
C GLY A 218 11.19 -11.50 -21.51
N ILE A 219 10.08 -11.59 -20.78
CA ILE A 219 9.80 -10.70 -19.64
C ILE A 219 10.58 -11.22 -18.41
N PRO A 220 11.50 -10.44 -17.83
CA PRO A 220 12.26 -10.85 -16.66
C PRO A 220 11.39 -10.93 -15.39
N ILE A 221 11.49 -12.07 -14.70
CA ILE A 221 11.05 -12.24 -13.30
C ILE A 221 12.28 -12.16 -12.41
N ARG A 222 12.39 -11.09 -11.63
CA ARG A 222 13.53 -10.85 -10.73
C ARG A 222 13.18 -11.31 -9.32
N LEU A 223 13.69 -12.48 -8.96
CA LEU A 223 13.56 -13.07 -7.63
C LEU A 223 14.48 -12.34 -6.61
N GLU A 224 14.16 -12.45 -5.33
CA GLU A 224 14.89 -11.75 -4.25
C GLU A 224 14.98 -10.22 -4.42
N HIS A 225 13.98 -9.61 -5.06
CA HIS A 225 13.83 -8.17 -5.24
C HIS A 225 12.66 -7.66 -4.40
N LYS A 226 12.95 -7.25 -3.17
CA LYS A 226 11.93 -6.80 -2.21
C LYS A 226 11.68 -5.30 -2.37
N VAL A 227 10.48 -4.91 -2.82
CA VAL A 227 10.08 -3.51 -2.80
C VAL A 227 9.89 -3.03 -1.36
N THR A 228 10.57 -1.94 -0.99
CA THR A 228 10.53 -1.35 0.36
C THR A 228 9.80 0.00 0.38
N ARG A 229 9.75 0.71 -0.75
CA ARG A 229 9.10 2.02 -0.86
C ARG A 229 8.61 2.30 -2.27
N ILE A 230 7.48 2.97 -2.40
CA ILE A 230 7.02 3.55 -3.67
C ILE A 230 7.45 5.02 -3.73
N ILE A 231 7.99 5.42 -4.87
CA ILE A 231 8.53 6.76 -5.09
C ILE A 231 7.54 7.55 -5.95
N ARG A 232 7.23 8.76 -5.50
CA ARG A 232 6.23 9.67 -6.08
C ARG A 232 6.79 11.09 -6.12
N GLU A 233 6.32 11.92 -7.05
CA GLU A 233 6.76 13.33 -7.17
C GLU A 233 6.53 14.13 -5.88
N GLY A 234 5.38 13.93 -5.22
CA GLY A 234 5.04 14.53 -3.94
C GLY A 234 4.49 13.50 -2.95
N LEU A 235 4.30 13.92 -1.69
CA LEU A 235 3.89 13.01 -0.61
C LEU A 235 2.49 12.40 -0.84
N ARG A 236 1.56 13.20 -1.36
CA ARG A 236 0.17 12.79 -1.65
C ARG A 236 -0.34 13.25 -3.01
N GLU A 237 0.54 13.83 -3.84
CA GLU A 237 0.21 14.44 -5.12
C GLU A 237 1.26 14.09 -6.18
N GLY A 238 0.89 14.25 -7.45
CA GLY A 238 1.75 13.92 -8.59
C GLY A 238 1.78 12.42 -8.92
N LYS A 239 2.62 12.07 -9.90
CA LYS A 239 2.71 10.72 -10.46
C LYS A 239 3.61 9.82 -9.63
N VAL A 240 3.30 8.53 -9.63
CA VAL A 240 4.23 7.48 -9.18
C VAL A 240 5.37 7.40 -10.20
N LEU A 241 6.61 7.40 -9.71
CA LEU A 241 7.81 7.43 -10.52
C LEU A 241 8.55 6.09 -10.55
N GLY A 242 8.38 5.25 -9.53
CA GLY A 242 9.14 4.01 -9.40
C GLY A 242 9.16 3.47 -7.99
N VAL A 243 10.15 2.65 -7.68
CA VAL A 243 10.27 1.94 -6.40
C VAL A 243 11.71 1.92 -5.88
N GLU A 244 11.85 1.92 -4.56
CA GLU A 244 13.04 1.44 -3.86
C GLU A 244 12.93 -0.07 -3.68
N VAL A 245 14.00 -0.79 -4.02
CA VAL A 245 14.08 -2.25 -3.95
C VAL A 245 15.32 -2.67 -3.18
N GLU A 246 15.15 -3.58 -2.24
CA GLU A 246 16.23 -4.25 -1.54
C GLU A 246 16.60 -5.55 -2.26
N VAL A 247 17.87 -5.67 -2.65
CA VAL A 247 18.46 -6.84 -3.30
C VAL A 247 19.74 -7.19 -2.57
N LYS A 248 19.79 -8.38 -1.95
CA LYS A 248 20.96 -8.86 -1.18
C LYS A 248 21.46 -7.83 -0.14
N GLY A 249 20.52 -7.18 0.56
CA GLY A 249 20.80 -6.16 1.58
C GLY A 249 21.23 -4.78 1.04
N LYS A 250 21.28 -4.59 -0.29
CA LYS A 250 21.55 -3.29 -0.91
C LYS A 250 20.27 -2.70 -1.46
N LYS A 251 20.13 -1.37 -1.35
CA LYS A 251 19.02 -0.63 -1.94
C LYS A 251 19.39 -0.20 -3.35
N ILE A 252 18.48 -0.43 -4.28
CA ILE A 252 18.51 0.08 -5.65
C ILE A 252 17.18 0.79 -5.96
N TYR A 253 17.20 1.64 -6.96
CA TYR A 253 16.05 2.43 -7.37
C TYR A 253 15.67 2.14 -8.81
N ILE A 254 14.43 1.67 -9.01
CA ILE A 254 13.90 1.26 -10.31
C ILE A 254 12.81 2.25 -10.71
N ARG A 255 13.01 2.94 -11.83
CA ARG A 255 12.00 3.83 -12.39
C ARG A 255 10.94 3.06 -13.17
N ALA A 256 9.69 3.44 -13.01
CA ALA A 256 8.58 3.03 -13.86
C ALA A 256 8.18 4.21 -14.75
N ARG A 257 8.44 4.12 -16.07
CA ARG A 257 8.20 5.25 -16.99
C ARG A 257 6.73 5.46 -17.34
N ARG A 258 5.92 4.39 -17.32
CA ARG A 258 4.48 4.46 -17.62
C ARG A 258 3.62 4.07 -16.43
N ALA A 259 3.87 2.91 -15.83
CA ALA A 259 3.02 2.39 -14.77
C ALA A 259 3.78 1.50 -13.78
N LEU A 260 3.31 1.54 -12.53
CA LEU A 260 3.64 0.60 -11.47
C LEU A 260 2.38 -0.21 -11.15
N ILE A 261 2.45 -1.54 -11.23
CA ILE A 261 1.33 -2.44 -10.93
C ILE A 261 1.61 -3.17 -9.62
N ILE A 262 0.73 -3.01 -8.64
CA ILE A 262 0.81 -3.72 -7.36
C ILE A 262 0.03 -5.03 -7.48
N ALA A 263 0.75 -6.15 -7.39
CA ALA A 263 0.22 -7.52 -7.41
C ALA A 263 0.83 -8.36 -6.26
N SER A 264 1.06 -7.73 -5.11
CA SER A 264 1.88 -8.26 -4.01
C SER A 264 1.19 -9.28 -3.10
N GLY A 265 -0.11 -9.55 -3.32
CA GLY A 265 -0.92 -10.41 -2.46
C GLY A 265 -1.30 -9.75 -1.13
N GLY A 266 -1.82 -10.56 -0.21
CA GLY A 266 -2.33 -10.13 1.09
C GLY A 266 -1.28 -10.08 2.21
N PHE A 267 -1.78 -10.05 3.45
CA PHE A 267 -0.96 -9.80 4.64
C PHE A 267 -1.18 -10.81 5.78
N SER A 268 -1.79 -11.97 5.51
CA SER A 268 -2.15 -12.95 6.54
C SER A 268 -0.97 -13.63 7.25
N ARG A 269 0.28 -13.35 6.86
CA ARG A 269 1.49 -13.78 7.58
C ARG A 269 2.10 -12.70 8.46
N ASP A 270 1.63 -11.45 8.35
CA ASP A 270 2.04 -10.38 9.26
C ASP A 270 1.12 -10.38 10.48
N ILE A 271 1.63 -10.90 11.59
CA ILE A 271 0.87 -11.01 12.84
C ILE A 271 0.51 -9.63 13.40
N ALA A 272 1.42 -8.65 13.30
CA ALA A 272 1.17 -7.32 13.83
C ALA A 272 0.06 -6.62 13.02
N LEU A 273 0.13 -6.71 11.69
CA LEU A 273 -0.89 -6.12 10.82
C LEU A 273 -2.24 -6.82 10.99
N ARG A 274 -2.28 -8.16 11.08
CA ARG A 274 -3.53 -8.90 11.39
C ARG A 274 -4.14 -8.44 12.72
N LYS A 275 -3.37 -8.41 13.80
CA LYS A 275 -3.84 -8.00 15.14
C LYS A 275 -4.34 -6.55 15.18
N ALA A 276 -3.72 -5.67 14.40
CA ALA A 276 -4.15 -4.28 14.29
C ALA A 276 -5.55 -4.15 13.65
N GLN A 277 -5.92 -5.08 12.77
CA GLN A 277 -7.25 -5.11 12.14
C GLN A 277 -8.26 -5.90 12.97
N TRP A 278 -7.87 -7.09 13.44
CA TRP A 278 -8.68 -7.94 14.30
C TRP A 278 -7.81 -8.56 15.42
N PRO A 279 -7.94 -8.09 16.67
CA PRO A 279 -7.10 -8.53 17.78
C PRO A 279 -7.09 -10.03 18.08
N LEU A 280 -8.11 -10.79 17.62
CA LEU A 280 -8.19 -12.24 17.81
C LEU A 280 -7.30 -13.03 16.84
N LEU A 281 -6.80 -12.41 15.77
CA LEU A 281 -5.90 -13.04 14.79
C LEU A 281 -4.44 -12.91 15.21
N ASP A 282 -4.15 -13.38 16.42
CA ASP A 282 -2.86 -13.26 17.07
C ASP A 282 -1.89 -14.41 16.73
N GLU A 283 -0.82 -14.56 17.51
CA GLU A 283 0.20 -15.60 17.35
C GLU A 283 -0.37 -17.03 17.49
N SER A 284 -1.49 -17.19 18.19
CA SER A 284 -2.16 -18.49 18.35
C SER A 284 -2.90 -18.94 17.09
N PHE A 285 -3.25 -18.00 16.21
CA PHE A 285 -3.96 -18.27 14.96
C PHE A 285 -2.99 -18.41 13.79
N ASN A 286 -2.77 -19.64 13.35
CA ASN A 286 -1.88 -19.95 12.23
C ASN A 286 -2.44 -19.45 10.89
N SER A 287 -1.63 -19.51 9.84
CA SER A 287 -1.96 -18.98 8.51
C SER A 287 -1.69 -20.02 7.44
N THR A 288 -2.63 -20.18 6.51
CA THR A 288 -2.52 -21.07 5.33
C THR A 288 -1.67 -20.46 4.21
N ASN A 289 -1.28 -19.19 4.36
CA ASN A 289 -0.61 -18.44 3.31
C ASN A 289 0.89 -18.77 3.25
N HIS A 290 1.46 -18.61 2.06
CA HIS A 290 2.89 -18.60 1.82
C HIS A 290 3.58 -17.56 2.72
N PRO A 291 4.76 -17.84 3.32
CA PRO A 291 5.43 -16.97 4.29
C PRO A 291 5.63 -15.51 3.88
N GLY A 292 5.70 -15.22 2.58
CA GLY A 292 5.82 -13.87 2.03
C GLY A 292 4.52 -13.05 1.95
N ALA A 293 3.36 -13.54 2.39
CA ALA A 293 2.12 -12.76 2.37
C ALA A 293 2.04 -11.80 3.58
N THR A 294 2.87 -10.74 3.57
CA THR A 294 3.10 -9.85 4.73
C THR A 294 2.66 -8.39 4.52
N GLY A 295 2.07 -8.04 3.37
CA GLY A 295 1.40 -6.74 3.20
C GLY A 295 2.27 -5.49 3.12
N GLU A 296 3.60 -5.58 3.11
CA GLU A 296 4.47 -4.39 3.17
C GLU A 296 4.25 -3.41 2.00
N VAL A 297 3.87 -3.91 0.82
CA VAL A 297 3.58 -3.08 -0.35
C VAL A 297 2.23 -2.36 -0.22
N LEU A 298 1.26 -2.95 0.50
CA LEU A 298 0.00 -2.25 0.83
C LEU A 298 0.29 -1.04 1.71
N LEU A 299 1.13 -1.22 2.74
CA LEU A 299 1.56 -0.13 3.61
C LEU A 299 2.40 0.91 2.86
N ALA A 300 3.25 0.48 1.92
CA ALA A 300 4.00 1.39 1.06
C ALA A 300 3.08 2.22 0.13
N ALA A 301 1.98 1.63 -0.34
CA ALA A 301 0.96 2.35 -1.11
C ALA A 301 0.19 3.35 -0.24
N GLU A 302 -0.23 2.94 0.97
CA GLU A 302 -0.88 3.83 1.93
C GLU A 302 0.01 5.03 2.30
N ALA A 303 1.31 4.79 2.50
CA ALA A 303 2.29 5.83 2.82
C ALA A 303 2.39 6.94 1.77
N ILE A 304 2.02 6.67 0.51
CA ILE A 304 1.99 7.66 -0.58
C ILE A 304 0.57 8.17 -0.89
N GLY A 305 -0.40 7.87 -0.02
CA GLY A 305 -1.76 8.38 -0.07
C GLY A 305 -2.80 7.45 -0.69
N ALA A 306 -2.49 6.16 -0.92
CA ALA A 306 -3.52 5.20 -1.31
C ALA A 306 -4.48 4.94 -0.13
N MET A 307 -5.77 4.84 -0.43
CA MET A 307 -6.78 4.46 0.55
C MET A 307 -6.90 2.94 0.59
N LEU A 308 -6.74 2.35 1.76
CA LEU A 308 -7.02 0.94 1.98
C LEU A 308 -8.50 0.76 2.32
N ILE A 309 -9.12 -0.29 1.81
CA ILE A 309 -10.54 -0.60 2.05
C ILE A 309 -10.64 -1.99 2.66
N GLN A 310 -11.57 -2.16 3.61
CA GLN A 310 -11.93 -3.48 4.18
C GLN A 310 -10.76 -4.27 4.76
N MET A 311 -9.77 -3.59 5.35
CA MET A 311 -8.59 -4.23 5.94
C MET A 311 -8.92 -5.16 7.12
N ASP A 312 -10.09 -5.00 7.74
CA ASP A 312 -10.65 -5.83 8.80
C ASP A 312 -11.31 -7.12 8.32
N GLN A 313 -11.56 -7.27 7.01
CA GLN A 313 -12.17 -8.45 6.41
C GLN A 313 -11.10 -9.47 5.98
N ILE A 314 -10.37 -10.01 6.96
CA ILE A 314 -9.23 -10.94 6.79
C ILE A 314 -9.48 -12.35 7.34
#